data_AF-A0A1R1AEY9-F1
#
_entry.id   AF-A0A1R1AEY9-F1
#
_cell.length_a   1.000
_cell.length_b   1.000
_cell.length_c   1.000
_cell.angle_alpha   90.00
_cell.angle_beta   90.00
_cell.angle_gamma   90.00
#
_symmetry.space_group_name_H-M   'P 1'
#
loop_
_entity.id
_entity.type
_entity.pdbx_description
1 polymer ?
#
loop_
_entity_poly.entity_id
_entity_poly.type
_entity_poly.pdbx_seq_one_letter_code
_entity_poly.pdbx_strand_id
1 'polypeptide(L)'
;MNYFTSAAAKQRFLTLCVMGAVVFTALGFAIGFFWMGNQYPMIKESTFKQFTVSYNKIMNDYLNGAEPKKLINGAIAGMVSSLEDPYSRYLAEEKGSAYTQSYEGEIYGIGAELREEEGMFIITGLTKGAPAERGGLLTGDIILSVDDQKLAGKTFEELLGLVRGKEGTSVSLQIQRPNQVEPITLKLKREAIPVHTVTSELLEGGIGHVTISRFAEKTADEFEAAITELQAKQPLKGLLLDMRSNPGGLLQPTIKIASKLIPKNKVILNVVYKNERQTISYKSDQKKEWKVPIVVLVNGQSASASEVLTAALKESAGATVVGEKTYGKGVVQAFNQFKDGSVLSLTEAQWKTPGGTWINKTGVSPDFAVALPEYTKLRPLAIGTHMKIGSYGEDVKTLQMMLKELGYSPTGQEGMFDKQTSAALTKFQKAEKLEATGSFNDKTGYKLLERLREKLGREDSQLIKGLEVLKNGS
;
A
#
# COMPACT_ATOMS: atom_id res chain seq x y z
N MET A 1 -82.21 -21.37 -24.64
CA MET A 1 -82.21 -20.56 -23.41
C MET A 1 -81.14 -19.49 -23.55
N ASN A 2 -81.46 -18.43 -24.32
CA ASN A 2 -80.60 -17.28 -24.54
C ASN A 2 -80.88 -16.26 -23.42
N TYR A 3 -80.09 -16.29 -22.36
CA TYR A 3 -80.05 -15.21 -21.39
C TYR A 3 -78.59 -14.80 -21.22
N PHE A 4 -78.09 -13.96 -22.14
CA PHE A 4 -77.14 -12.86 -21.93
C PHE A 4 -76.85 -12.17 -23.28
N THR A 5 -77.91 -11.69 -23.95
CA THR A 5 -77.78 -10.82 -25.13
C THR A 5 -78.62 -9.56 -24.97
N SER A 6 -78.50 -8.88 -23.82
CA SER A 6 -78.80 -7.46 -23.75
C SER A 6 -77.48 -6.67 -23.78
N ALA A 7 -77.45 -5.56 -24.50
CA ALA A 7 -76.29 -4.65 -24.51
C ALA A 7 -75.85 -4.29 -23.08
N ALA A 8 -76.81 -4.19 -22.15
CA ALA A 8 -76.58 -3.95 -20.74
C ALA A 8 -75.77 -5.06 -20.03
N ALA A 9 -75.95 -6.34 -20.38
CA ALA A 9 -75.19 -7.42 -19.77
C ALA A 9 -73.73 -7.46 -20.25
N LYS A 10 -73.51 -7.22 -21.56
CA LYS A 10 -72.15 -7.05 -22.12
C LYS A 10 -71.47 -5.81 -21.52
N GLN A 11 -72.20 -4.71 -21.36
CA GLN A 11 -71.69 -3.49 -20.73
C GLN A 11 -71.33 -3.75 -19.26
N ARG A 12 -72.17 -4.44 -18.48
CA ARG A 12 -71.86 -4.82 -17.08
C ARG A 12 -70.63 -5.72 -16.97
N PHE A 13 -70.50 -6.72 -17.85
CA PHE A 13 -69.33 -7.59 -17.89
C PHE A 13 -68.06 -6.80 -18.25
N LEU A 14 -68.12 -5.92 -19.26
CA LEU A 14 -67.00 -5.05 -19.63
C LEU A 14 -66.60 -4.12 -18.47
N THR A 15 -67.58 -3.52 -17.78
CA THR A 15 -67.35 -2.68 -16.59
C THR A 15 -66.68 -3.48 -15.46
N LEU A 16 -67.11 -4.73 -15.22
CA LEU A 16 -66.50 -5.61 -14.22
C LEU A 16 -65.05 -5.98 -14.60
N CYS A 17 -64.78 -6.27 -15.86
CA CYS A 17 -63.42 -6.52 -16.35
C CYS A 17 -62.51 -5.29 -16.20
N VAL A 18 -63.01 -4.10 -16.54
CA VAL A 18 -62.27 -2.84 -16.36
C VAL A 18 -62.01 -2.55 -14.89
N MET A 19 -63.02 -2.70 -14.02
CA MET A 19 -62.83 -2.55 -12.57
C MET A 19 -61.83 -3.57 -12.01
N GLY A 20 -61.91 -4.82 -12.47
CA GLY A 20 -60.93 -5.86 -12.12
C GLY A 20 -59.52 -5.47 -12.53
N ALA A 21 -59.32 -5.01 -13.77
CA ALA A 21 -58.02 -4.55 -14.26
C ALA A 21 -57.46 -3.36 -13.47
N VAL A 22 -58.31 -2.40 -13.09
CA VAL A 22 -57.92 -1.26 -12.24
C VAL A 22 -57.50 -1.74 -10.85
N VAL A 23 -58.26 -2.65 -10.24
CA VAL A 23 -57.94 -3.22 -8.92
C VAL A 23 -56.62 -4.00 -8.98
N PHE A 24 -56.41 -4.87 -9.98
CA PHE A 24 -55.15 -5.61 -10.12
C PHE A 24 -53.95 -4.69 -10.34
N THR A 25 -54.11 -3.61 -11.12
CA THR A 25 -53.05 -2.62 -11.35
C THR A 25 -52.72 -1.88 -10.05
N ALA A 26 -53.75 -1.44 -9.30
CA ALA A 26 -53.57 -0.77 -8.02
C ALA A 26 -52.93 -1.70 -6.97
N LEU A 27 -53.33 -2.98 -6.92
CA LEU A 27 -52.75 -3.98 -6.04
C LEU A 27 -51.29 -4.26 -6.41
N GLY A 28 -51.00 -4.41 -7.71
CA GLY A 28 -49.65 -4.59 -8.22
C GLY A 28 -48.75 -3.40 -7.89
N PHE A 29 -49.26 -2.18 -8.02
CA PHE A 29 -48.55 -0.96 -7.63
C PHE A 29 -48.33 -0.90 -6.11
N ALA A 30 -49.32 -1.23 -5.29
CA ALA A 30 -49.20 -1.23 -3.83
C ALA A 30 -48.19 -2.29 -3.35
N ILE A 31 -48.24 -3.51 -3.93
CA ILE A 31 -47.27 -4.57 -3.66
C ILE A 31 -45.88 -4.15 -4.11
N GLY A 32 -45.76 -3.57 -5.31
CA GLY A 32 -44.48 -3.06 -5.84
C GLY A 32 -43.89 -1.95 -4.97
N PHE A 33 -44.73 -1.01 -4.53
CA PHE A 33 -44.33 0.08 -3.64
C PHE A 33 -43.89 -0.44 -2.26
N PHE A 34 -44.63 -1.38 -1.69
CA PHE A 34 -44.28 -2.01 -0.42
C PHE A 34 -42.97 -2.82 -0.53
N TRP A 35 -42.82 -3.60 -1.60
CA TRP A 35 -41.62 -4.37 -1.89
C TRP A 35 -40.40 -3.46 -2.07
N MET A 36 -40.53 -2.38 -2.85
CA MET A 36 -39.47 -1.39 -3.06
C MET A 36 -39.07 -0.68 -1.75
N GLY A 37 -40.05 -0.29 -0.93
CA GLY A 37 -39.79 0.34 0.37
C GLY A 37 -39.12 -0.60 1.39
N ASN A 38 -39.27 -1.92 1.23
CA ASN A 38 -38.59 -2.88 2.09
C ASN A 38 -37.19 -3.24 1.58
N GLN A 39 -37.01 -3.33 0.27
CA GLN A 39 -35.71 -3.61 -0.36
C GLN A 39 -34.73 -2.44 -0.33
N TYR A 40 -35.23 -1.20 -0.34
CA TYR A 40 -34.40 0.01 -0.34
C TYR A 40 -34.73 0.91 0.85
N PRO A 41 -34.23 0.60 2.05
CA PRO A 41 -34.50 1.37 3.28
C PRO A 41 -34.15 2.86 3.13
N MET A 42 -33.12 3.17 2.33
CA MET A 42 -32.68 4.53 2.03
C MET A 42 -33.81 5.43 1.48
N ILE A 43 -34.78 4.86 0.74
CA ILE A 43 -35.91 5.63 0.17
C ILE A 43 -36.82 6.19 1.28
N LYS A 44 -36.83 5.59 2.47
CA LYS A 44 -37.61 6.05 3.62
C LYS A 44 -36.92 7.20 4.37
N GLU A 45 -35.63 7.41 4.18
CA GLU A 45 -34.89 8.48 4.82
C GLU A 45 -35.29 9.83 4.22
N SER A 46 -35.75 10.77 5.05
CA SER A 46 -36.16 12.11 4.58
C SER A 46 -35.01 12.86 3.91
N THR A 47 -33.77 12.56 4.30
CA THR A 47 -32.52 13.06 3.73
C THR A 47 -32.25 12.52 2.32
N PHE A 48 -32.75 11.34 1.96
CA PHE A 48 -32.63 10.82 0.59
C PHE A 48 -33.45 11.65 -0.41
N LYS A 49 -34.60 12.20 0.03
CA LYS A 49 -35.35 13.18 -0.76
C LYS A 49 -34.52 14.45 -1.01
N GLN A 50 -33.82 14.96 0.01
CA GLN A 50 -32.94 16.12 -0.14
C GLN A 50 -31.78 15.83 -1.10
N PHE A 51 -31.19 14.63 -1.05
CA PHE A 51 -30.18 14.18 -2.01
C PHE A 51 -30.71 14.23 -3.45
N THR A 52 -31.89 13.65 -3.70
CA THR A 52 -32.49 13.60 -5.04
C THR A 52 -32.79 15.00 -5.58
N VAL A 53 -33.37 15.88 -4.75
CA VAL A 53 -33.66 17.28 -5.11
C VAL A 53 -32.36 18.03 -5.44
N SER A 54 -31.33 17.85 -4.61
CA SER A 54 -30.03 18.52 -4.80
C SER A 54 -29.33 18.04 -6.07
N TYR A 55 -29.28 16.72 -6.28
CA TYR A 55 -28.71 16.12 -7.49
C TYR A 55 -29.40 16.64 -8.76
N ASN A 56 -30.73 16.67 -8.79
CA ASN A 56 -31.50 17.16 -9.93
C ASN A 56 -31.29 18.67 -10.17
N LYS A 57 -31.25 19.49 -9.12
CA LYS A 57 -30.95 20.93 -9.22
C LYS A 57 -29.57 21.17 -9.83
N ILE A 58 -28.55 20.41 -9.41
CA ILE A 58 -27.19 20.53 -9.95
C ILE A 58 -27.18 20.11 -11.43
N MET A 59 -27.77 18.96 -11.76
CA MET A 59 -27.79 18.45 -13.14
C MET A 59 -28.48 19.40 -14.12
N ASN A 60 -29.56 20.07 -13.69
CA ASN A 60 -30.36 20.93 -14.56
C ASN A 60 -29.85 22.38 -14.61
N ASP A 61 -29.38 22.92 -13.48
CA ASP A 61 -29.20 24.37 -13.32
C ASP A 61 -27.77 24.80 -13.01
N TYR A 62 -26.81 23.86 -12.85
CA TYR A 62 -25.42 24.23 -12.64
C TYR A 62 -24.82 24.81 -13.93
N LEU A 63 -24.38 26.08 -13.85
CA LEU A 63 -23.94 26.89 -14.99
C LEU A 63 -22.87 26.21 -15.87
N ASN A 64 -21.94 25.47 -15.27
CA ASN A 64 -20.78 24.89 -15.98
C ASN A 64 -21.02 23.45 -16.47
N GLY A 65 -22.24 22.91 -16.27
CA GLY A 65 -22.56 21.51 -16.55
C GLY A 65 -21.97 20.56 -15.50
N ALA A 66 -22.66 19.44 -15.26
CA ALA A 66 -22.25 18.44 -14.30
C ALA A 66 -22.26 17.05 -14.93
N GLU A 67 -21.26 16.23 -14.57
CA GLU A 67 -21.18 14.84 -15.01
C GLU A 67 -21.78 13.91 -13.95
N PRO A 68 -22.82 13.11 -14.29
CA PRO A 68 -23.47 12.19 -13.34
C PRO A 68 -22.49 11.31 -12.56
N LYS A 69 -21.53 10.71 -13.27
CA LYS A 69 -20.54 9.79 -12.68
C LYS A 69 -19.67 10.49 -11.62
N LYS A 70 -19.20 11.71 -11.90
CA LYS A 70 -18.39 12.50 -10.95
C LYS A 70 -19.19 12.89 -9.71
N LEU A 71 -20.46 13.28 -9.88
CA LEU A 71 -21.34 13.63 -8.75
C LEU A 71 -21.60 12.42 -7.85
N ILE A 72 -21.93 11.26 -8.44
CA ILE A 72 -22.20 10.04 -7.67
C ILE A 72 -20.93 9.55 -6.95
N ASN A 73 -19.78 9.54 -7.62
CA ASN A 73 -18.51 9.18 -6.99
C ASN A 73 -18.17 10.13 -5.82
N GLY A 74 -18.38 11.43 -5.99
CA GLY A 74 -18.21 12.44 -4.94
C GLY A 74 -19.16 12.23 -3.76
N ALA A 75 -20.42 11.88 -4.03
CA ALA A 75 -21.40 11.58 -2.99
C ALA A 75 -21.02 10.32 -2.19
N ILE A 76 -20.60 9.24 -2.85
CA ILE A 76 -20.14 8.01 -2.17
C ILE A 76 -18.88 8.30 -1.34
N ALA A 77 -17.90 9.00 -1.90
CA ALA A 77 -16.71 9.40 -1.16
C ALA A 77 -17.05 10.27 0.07
N GLY A 78 -18.01 11.18 -0.06
CA GLY A 78 -18.53 11.99 1.04
C GLY A 78 -19.21 11.15 2.14
N MET A 79 -20.05 10.18 1.77
CA MET A 79 -20.68 9.25 2.72
C MET A 79 -19.66 8.41 3.49
N VAL A 80 -18.59 7.98 2.83
CA VAL A 80 -17.53 7.23 3.51
C VAL A 80 -16.71 8.15 4.42
N SER A 81 -16.42 9.37 3.97
CA SER A 81 -15.70 10.36 4.78
C SER A 81 -16.47 10.77 6.04
N SER A 82 -17.81 10.80 5.98
CA SER A 82 -18.65 11.12 7.15
C SER A 82 -18.64 10.03 8.23
N LEU A 83 -18.02 8.86 7.99
CA LEU A 83 -17.80 7.86 9.03
C LEU A 83 -16.71 8.27 10.02
N GLU A 84 -15.90 9.28 9.69
CA GLU A 84 -14.73 9.72 10.47
C GLU A 84 -13.76 8.57 10.79
N ASP A 85 -13.81 7.51 9.98
CA ASP A 85 -12.92 6.38 10.03
C ASP A 85 -11.77 6.61 9.06
N PRO A 86 -10.52 6.83 9.54
CA PRO A 86 -9.37 7.08 8.66
C PRO A 86 -9.01 5.88 7.78
N TYR A 87 -9.60 4.71 8.04
CA TYR A 87 -9.34 3.51 7.26
C TYR A 87 -10.32 3.36 6.09
N SER A 88 -11.61 3.63 6.32
CA SER A 88 -12.66 3.46 5.32
C SER A 88 -12.51 4.46 4.18
N ARG A 89 -12.64 3.98 2.94
CA ARG A 89 -12.46 4.80 1.73
C ARG A 89 -13.26 4.26 0.56
N TYR A 90 -13.65 5.17 -0.33
CA TYR A 90 -14.14 4.86 -1.66
C TYR A 90 -13.10 5.30 -2.69
N LEU A 91 -12.69 4.37 -3.56
CA LEU A 91 -11.72 4.62 -4.63
C LEU A 91 -12.42 4.40 -5.97
N ALA A 92 -12.59 5.47 -6.74
CA ALA A 92 -13.24 5.39 -8.03
C ALA A 92 -12.32 4.74 -9.09
N GLU A 93 -12.91 3.91 -9.95
CA GLU A 93 -12.36 3.48 -11.24
C GLU A 93 -10.90 2.99 -11.16
N GLU A 94 -9.98 3.64 -11.87
CA GLU A 94 -8.56 3.27 -11.94
C GLU A 94 -7.89 3.25 -10.58
N LYS A 95 -8.27 4.16 -9.66
CA LYS A 95 -7.74 4.16 -8.29
C LYS A 95 -8.19 2.94 -7.51
N GLY A 96 -9.43 2.47 -7.73
CA GLY A 96 -9.96 1.24 -7.13
C GLY A 96 -9.23 0.01 -7.67
N SER A 97 -9.13 -0.10 -9.00
CA SER A 97 -8.43 -1.20 -9.66
C SER A 97 -6.95 -1.28 -9.26
N ALA A 98 -6.23 -0.15 -9.26
CA ALA A 98 -4.83 -0.10 -8.84
C ALA A 98 -4.65 -0.48 -7.36
N TYR A 99 -5.63 -0.14 -6.52
CA TYR A 99 -5.60 -0.52 -5.11
C TYR A 99 -5.76 -2.03 -4.91
N THR A 100 -6.71 -2.68 -5.60
CA THR A 100 -6.87 -4.13 -5.56
C THR A 100 -5.66 -4.85 -6.14
N GLN A 101 -5.20 -4.45 -7.34
CA GLN A 101 -4.02 -5.01 -8.00
C GLN A 101 -2.77 -4.94 -7.13
N SER A 102 -2.65 -3.88 -6.31
CA SER A 102 -1.54 -3.80 -5.39
C SER A 102 -1.45 -5.07 -4.53
N TYR A 103 -2.56 -5.68 -4.09
CA TYR A 103 -2.63 -6.90 -3.25
C TYR A 103 -2.44 -8.22 -4.00
N GLU A 104 -2.73 -8.27 -5.30
CA GLU A 104 -2.55 -9.45 -6.15
C GLU A 104 -1.07 -9.83 -6.32
N GLY A 105 -0.15 -8.92 -5.96
CA GLY A 105 1.30 -9.16 -5.99
C GLY A 105 1.92 -9.02 -7.38
N GLU A 106 1.15 -8.52 -8.34
CA GLU A 106 1.58 -8.26 -9.71
C GLU A 106 1.31 -6.80 -10.07
N ILE A 107 2.33 -6.13 -10.60
CA ILE A 107 2.16 -4.82 -11.22
C ILE A 107 2.29 -5.02 -12.72
N TYR A 108 1.28 -4.62 -13.48
CA TYR A 108 1.35 -4.65 -14.94
C TYR A 108 2.16 -3.47 -15.46
N GLY A 109 3.27 -3.76 -16.10
CA GLY A 109 4.20 -2.74 -16.59
C GLY A 109 5.36 -3.37 -17.35
N ILE A 110 6.50 -2.67 -17.34
CA ILE A 110 7.70 -3.10 -18.06
C ILE A 110 8.80 -3.68 -17.16
N GLY A 111 8.69 -3.52 -15.84
CA GLY A 111 9.68 -4.04 -14.88
C GLY A 111 10.98 -3.23 -14.85
N ALA A 112 10.85 -1.90 -14.73
CA ALA A 112 11.97 -0.98 -14.57
C ALA A 112 11.80 -0.17 -13.29
N GLU A 113 12.91 0.03 -12.58
CA GLU A 113 13.02 0.96 -11.47
C GLU A 113 13.54 2.30 -11.98
N LEU A 114 12.94 3.37 -11.49
CA LEU A 114 13.13 4.72 -11.99
C LEU A 114 13.42 5.66 -10.84
N ARG A 115 14.20 6.68 -11.14
CA ARG A 115 14.43 7.83 -10.27
C ARG A 115 14.23 9.11 -11.07
N GLU A 116 13.58 10.09 -10.44
CA GLU A 116 13.50 11.44 -11.00
C GLU A 116 14.71 12.24 -10.53
N GLU A 117 15.46 12.85 -11.43
CA GLU A 117 16.66 13.60 -11.11
C GLU A 117 16.71 14.85 -11.99
N GLU A 118 16.64 16.03 -11.38
CA GLU A 118 16.67 17.32 -12.08
C GLU A 118 15.59 17.38 -13.20
N GLY A 119 14.41 16.81 -12.91
CA GLY A 119 13.26 16.74 -13.84
C GLY A 119 13.39 15.68 -14.95
N MET A 120 14.42 14.84 -14.91
CA MET A 120 14.63 13.73 -15.84
C MET A 120 14.29 12.39 -15.18
N PHE A 121 13.79 11.43 -15.94
CA PHE A 121 13.48 10.10 -15.44
C PHE A 121 14.54 9.09 -15.86
N ILE A 122 15.34 8.63 -14.90
CA ILE A 122 16.52 7.79 -15.12
C ILE A 122 16.22 6.36 -14.66
N ILE A 123 16.54 5.37 -15.49
CA ILE A 123 16.47 3.96 -15.14
C ILE A 123 17.56 3.64 -14.11
N THR A 124 17.18 3.21 -12.92
CA THR A 124 18.12 2.82 -11.85
C THR A 124 18.27 1.31 -11.72
N GLY A 125 17.29 0.55 -12.17
CA GLY A 125 17.28 -0.90 -12.02
C GLY A 125 16.32 -1.54 -13.02
N LEU A 126 16.55 -2.82 -13.29
CA LEU A 126 15.74 -3.63 -14.19
C LEU A 126 15.40 -4.93 -13.50
N THR A 127 14.12 -5.31 -13.53
CA THR A 127 13.70 -6.62 -13.05
C THR A 127 14.20 -7.67 -14.03
N LYS A 128 14.97 -8.64 -13.52
CA LYS A 128 15.54 -9.71 -14.35
C LYS A 128 14.44 -10.47 -15.08
N GLY A 129 14.63 -10.69 -16.37
CA GLY A 129 13.70 -11.37 -17.26
C GLY A 129 12.47 -10.54 -17.62
N ALA A 130 12.30 -9.30 -17.14
CA ALA A 130 11.13 -8.47 -17.44
C ALA A 130 11.19 -7.82 -18.84
N PRO A 131 10.06 -7.29 -19.37
CA PRO A 131 10.03 -6.65 -20.69
C PRO A 131 11.06 -5.54 -20.89
N ALA A 132 11.37 -4.75 -19.87
CA ALA A 132 12.36 -3.67 -19.94
C ALA A 132 13.77 -4.22 -20.21
N GLU A 133 14.21 -5.24 -19.46
CA GLU A 133 15.51 -5.89 -19.67
C GLU A 133 15.56 -6.58 -21.05
N ARG A 134 14.54 -7.38 -21.39
CA ARG A 134 14.48 -8.10 -22.69
C ARG A 134 14.38 -7.14 -23.88
N GLY A 135 13.75 -5.99 -23.68
CA GLY A 135 13.61 -4.93 -24.67
C GLY A 135 14.85 -4.06 -24.82
N GLY A 136 15.92 -4.32 -24.07
CA GLY A 136 17.21 -3.67 -24.24
C GLY A 136 17.37 -2.34 -23.53
N LEU A 137 16.52 -2.02 -22.54
CA LEU A 137 16.80 -0.92 -21.61
C LEU A 137 18.03 -1.26 -20.76
N LEU A 138 18.77 -0.23 -20.36
CA LEU A 138 19.94 -0.33 -19.50
C LEU A 138 19.83 0.68 -18.34
N THR A 139 20.46 0.36 -17.21
CA THR A 139 20.63 1.32 -16.12
C THR A 139 21.38 2.55 -16.62
N GLY A 140 20.87 3.74 -16.27
CA GLY A 140 21.38 5.04 -16.72
C GLY A 140 20.68 5.58 -17.96
N ASP A 141 19.84 4.81 -18.66
CA ASP A 141 18.99 5.35 -19.72
C ASP A 141 18.02 6.40 -19.16
N ILE A 142 17.86 7.52 -19.87
CA ILE A 142 16.93 8.60 -19.52
C ILE A 142 15.71 8.50 -20.43
N ILE A 143 14.50 8.45 -19.87
CA ILE A 143 13.26 8.43 -20.68
C ILE A 143 12.93 9.85 -21.14
N LEU A 144 12.82 10.04 -22.46
CA LEU A 144 12.48 11.31 -23.10
C LEU A 144 10.97 11.43 -23.37
N SER A 145 10.35 10.36 -23.85
CA SER A 145 8.91 10.31 -24.16
C SER A 145 8.32 8.90 -24.01
N VAL A 146 7.01 8.85 -23.75
CA VAL A 146 6.20 7.62 -23.69
C VAL A 146 5.03 7.76 -24.67
N ASP A 147 4.89 6.83 -25.62
CA ASP A 147 3.85 6.87 -26.67
C ASP A 147 3.72 8.27 -27.30
N ASP A 148 4.87 8.81 -27.75
CA ASP A 148 5.05 10.14 -28.35
C ASP A 148 4.75 11.35 -27.44
N GLN A 149 4.39 11.11 -26.17
CA GLN A 149 4.22 12.17 -25.18
C GLN A 149 5.55 12.49 -24.49
N LYS A 150 6.06 13.71 -24.70
CA LYS A 150 7.27 14.21 -24.02
C LYS A 150 7.06 14.24 -22.50
N LEU A 151 8.11 13.88 -21.77
CA LEU A 151 8.08 13.81 -20.31
C LEU A 151 8.51 15.10 -19.60
N ALA A 152 9.05 16.07 -20.33
CA ALA A 152 9.46 17.36 -19.76
C ALA A 152 8.28 18.03 -19.02
N GLY A 153 8.46 18.31 -17.72
CA GLY A 153 7.45 18.94 -16.87
C GLY A 153 6.33 18.01 -16.36
N LYS A 154 6.37 16.72 -16.71
CA LYS A 154 5.48 15.72 -16.10
C LYS A 154 6.01 15.29 -14.75
N THR A 155 5.09 14.90 -13.87
CA THR A 155 5.39 14.29 -12.57
C THR A 155 5.69 12.81 -12.70
N PHE A 156 6.35 12.23 -11.70
CA PHE A 156 6.57 10.79 -11.61
C PHE A 156 5.25 9.98 -11.65
N GLU A 157 4.17 10.48 -11.04
CA GLU A 157 2.85 9.82 -11.07
C GLU A 157 2.28 9.76 -12.50
N GLU A 158 2.39 10.86 -13.25
CA GLU A 158 1.98 10.89 -14.66
C GLU A 158 2.81 9.93 -15.51
N LEU A 159 4.13 9.86 -15.29
CA LEU A 159 4.97 8.86 -15.96
C LEU A 159 4.49 7.43 -15.66
N LEU A 160 4.24 7.10 -14.39
CA LEU A 160 3.76 5.79 -14.02
C LEU A 160 2.43 5.46 -14.71
N GLY A 161 1.51 6.42 -14.83
CA GLY A 161 0.25 6.25 -15.55
C GLY A 161 0.43 5.99 -17.05
N LEU A 162 1.45 6.57 -17.69
CA LEU A 162 1.77 6.33 -19.10
C LEU A 162 2.45 4.96 -19.33
N VAL A 163 3.38 4.59 -18.44
CA VAL A 163 4.17 3.36 -18.59
C VAL A 163 3.36 2.12 -18.19
N ARG A 164 2.54 2.21 -17.15
CA ARG A 164 1.63 1.13 -16.74
C ARG A 164 0.43 1.05 -17.68
N GLY A 165 -0.26 -0.09 -17.62
CA GLY A 165 -1.42 -0.34 -18.48
C GLY A 165 -1.78 -1.81 -18.50
N LYS A 166 -2.87 -2.13 -19.21
CA LYS A 166 -3.40 -3.49 -19.28
C LYS A 166 -2.33 -4.46 -19.83
N GLU A 167 -2.28 -5.65 -19.24
CA GLU A 167 -1.43 -6.74 -19.70
C GLU A 167 -1.59 -7.00 -21.21
N GLY A 168 -0.48 -7.30 -21.88
CA GLY A 168 -0.44 -7.64 -23.29
C GLY A 168 -0.46 -6.45 -24.25
N THR A 169 -0.80 -5.25 -23.77
CA THR A 169 -0.66 -4.01 -24.56
C THR A 169 0.82 -3.62 -24.72
N SER A 170 1.12 -2.73 -25.67
CA SER A 170 2.49 -2.22 -25.87
C SER A 170 2.62 -0.77 -25.42
N VAL A 171 3.84 -0.38 -25.07
CA VAL A 171 4.26 0.99 -24.78
C VAL A 171 5.53 1.29 -25.57
N SER A 172 5.60 2.45 -26.19
CA SER A 172 6.78 2.95 -26.90
C SER A 172 7.54 3.93 -26.01
N LEU A 173 8.82 3.66 -25.75
CA LEU A 173 9.71 4.56 -25.02
C LEU A 173 10.76 5.12 -25.96
N GLN A 174 10.93 6.45 -25.96
CA GLN A 174 12.12 7.06 -26.51
C GLN A 174 13.08 7.36 -25.35
N ILE A 175 14.32 6.89 -25.46
CA ILE A 175 15.33 7.04 -24.43
C ILE A 175 16.59 7.75 -24.94
N GLN A 176 17.29 8.41 -24.03
CA GLN A 176 18.65 8.89 -24.20
C GLN A 176 19.59 7.95 -23.43
N ARG A 177 20.44 7.24 -24.14
CA ARG A 177 21.46 6.38 -23.54
C ARG A 177 22.74 7.18 -23.26
N PRO A 178 23.38 7.04 -22.08
CA PRO A 178 24.67 7.66 -21.83
C PRO A 178 25.69 7.30 -22.91
N ASN A 179 26.42 8.30 -23.41
CA ASN A 179 27.44 8.17 -24.46
C ASN A 179 26.92 7.78 -25.86
N GLN A 180 25.61 7.85 -26.11
CA GLN A 180 25.05 7.82 -27.47
C GLN A 180 24.43 9.18 -27.80
N VAL A 181 24.56 9.61 -29.05
CA VAL A 181 24.06 10.92 -29.49
C VAL A 181 22.59 10.85 -29.88
N GLU A 182 22.21 9.83 -30.66
CA GLU A 182 20.85 9.66 -31.16
C GLU A 182 19.95 8.96 -30.13
N PRO A 183 18.70 9.45 -29.91
CA PRO A 183 17.72 8.77 -29.10
C PRO A 183 17.33 7.40 -29.66
N ILE A 184 17.10 6.43 -28.77
CA ILE A 184 16.66 5.07 -29.13
C ILE A 184 15.17 4.93 -28.84
N THR A 185 14.40 4.42 -29.79
CA THR A 185 13.00 4.06 -29.58
C THR A 185 12.84 2.56 -29.35
N LEU A 186 12.25 2.19 -28.21
CA LEU A 186 12.01 0.82 -27.79
C LEU A 186 10.51 0.59 -27.63
N LYS A 187 9.97 -0.44 -28.29
CA LYS A 187 8.59 -0.87 -28.10
C LYS A 187 8.55 -2.08 -27.17
N LEU A 188 7.98 -1.88 -25.99
CA LEU A 188 7.91 -2.87 -24.92
C LEU A 188 6.49 -3.40 -24.78
N LYS A 189 6.35 -4.70 -24.47
CA LYS A 189 5.05 -5.30 -24.13
C LYS A 189 4.86 -5.23 -22.62
N ARG A 190 3.69 -4.79 -22.16
CA ARG A 190 3.33 -4.77 -20.74
C ARG A 190 3.02 -6.19 -20.28
N GLU A 191 3.64 -6.61 -19.19
CA GLU A 191 3.47 -7.93 -18.57
C GLU A 191 3.31 -7.78 -17.06
N ALA A 192 2.82 -8.83 -16.42
CA ALA A 192 2.82 -8.94 -14.97
C ALA A 192 4.28 -8.96 -14.47
N ILE A 193 4.64 -7.98 -13.65
CA ILE A 193 5.93 -7.93 -12.96
C ILE A 193 5.71 -8.44 -11.54
N PRO A 194 6.35 -9.55 -11.14
CA PRO A 194 6.22 -10.06 -9.79
C PRO A 194 6.81 -9.04 -8.83
N VAL A 195 6.03 -8.63 -7.83
CA VAL A 195 6.52 -7.82 -6.73
C VAL A 195 6.86 -8.77 -5.59
N HIS A 196 8.16 -9.07 -5.44
CA HIS A 196 8.61 -9.88 -4.31
C HIS A 196 8.37 -9.15 -3.00
N THR A 197 7.68 -9.85 -2.11
CA THR A 197 7.31 -9.36 -0.78
C THR A 197 8.18 -9.93 0.32
N VAL A 198 8.95 -10.98 0.03
CA VAL A 198 9.87 -11.61 0.95
C VAL A 198 11.29 -11.57 0.40
N THR A 199 12.23 -11.11 1.23
CA THR A 199 13.67 -11.28 1.00
C THR A 199 14.27 -12.07 2.15
N SER A 200 15.34 -12.81 1.88
CA SER A 200 16.00 -13.62 2.89
C SER A 200 17.52 -13.66 2.73
N GLU A 201 18.20 -13.77 3.86
CA GLU A 201 19.65 -13.90 3.96
C GLU A 201 20.00 -14.85 5.11
N LEU A 202 21.01 -15.70 4.90
CA LEU A 202 21.57 -16.52 5.97
C LEU A 202 22.72 -15.74 6.63
N LEU A 203 22.50 -15.31 7.86
CA LEU A 203 23.50 -14.61 8.66
C LEU A 203 24.40 -15.60 9.41
N GLU A 204 25.52 -15.08 9.91
CA GLU A 204 26.46 -15.83 10.74
C GLU A 204 25.76 -16.50 11.93
N GLY A 205 26.21 -17.70 12.28
CA GLY A 205 25.63 -18.49 13.39
C GLY A 205 24.39 -19.30 12.99
N GLY A 206 24.00 -19.32 11.71
CA GLY A 206 22.84 -20.07 11.23
C GLY A 206 21.52 -19.34 11.52
N ILE A 207 21.55 -18.00 11.53
CA ILE A 207 20.35 -17.17 11.72
C ILE A 207 19.76 -16.87 10.34
N GLY A 208 18.53 -17.31 10.11
CA GLY A 208 17.77 -16.89 8.94
C GLY A 208 17.20 -15.49 9.17
N HIS A 209 17.64 -14.51 8.41
CA HIS A 209 17.03 -13.18 8.39
C HIS A 209 16.04 -13.13 7.23
N VAL A 210 14.76 -12.93 7.55
CA VAL A 210 13.67 -12.88 6.57
C VAL A 210 12.94 -11.56 6.74
N THR A 211 12.91 -10.73 5.71
CA THR A 211 12.11 -9.50 5.68
C THR A 211 10.81 -9.75 4.94
N ILE A 212 9.69 -9.35 5.52
CA ILE A 212 8.40 -9.30 4.82
C ILE A 212 8.03 -7.83 4.66
N SER A 213 8.01 -7.32 3.43
CA SER A 213 7.70 -5.91 3.15
C SER A 213 6.20 -5.62 3.13
N ARG A 214 5.37 -6.61 2.77
CA ARG A 214 3.91 -6.53 2.73
C ARG A 214 3.28 -7.92 2.66
N PHE A 215 1.99 -8.06 3.00
CA PHE A 215 1.23 -9.29 2.79
C PHE A 215 0.38 -9.24 1.52
N ALA A 216 0.92 -9.77 0.42
CA ALA A 216 0.26 -9.99 -0.87
C ALA A 216 -0.15 -11.47 -1.05
N GLU A 217 -0.84 -11.79 -2.13
CA GLU A 217 -1.32 -13.15 -2.40
C GLU A 217 -0.21 -14.22 -2.36
N LYS A 218 0.96 -13.92 -2.95
CA LYS A 218 2.10 -14.85 -3.06
C LYS A 218 3.04 -14.86 -1.84
N THR A 219 2.86 -13.95 -0.87
CA THR A 219 3.82 -13.77 0.25
C THR A 219 4.04 -15.04 1.08
N ALA A 220 2.99 -15.84 1.29
CA ALA A 220 3.14 -17.08 2.05
C ALA A 220 3.98 -18.14 1.33
N ASP A 221 3.90 -18.17 -0.01
CA ASP A 221 4.66 -19.11 -0.84
C ASP A 221 6.12 -18.63 -0.96
N GLU A 222 6.33 -17.32 -1.11
CA GLU A 222 7.67 -16.72 -1.07
C GLU A 222 8.36 -16.95 0.28
N PHE A 223 7.62 -16.83 1.38
CA PHE A 223 8.13 -17.15 2.72
C PHE A 223 8.54 -18.60 2.84
N GLU A 224 7.73 -19.54 2.34
CA GLU A 224 8.09 -20.97 2.36
C GLU A 224 9.34 -21.27 1.53
N ALA A 225 9.43 -20.67 0.34
CA ALA A 225 10.60 -20.80 -0.52
C ALA A 225 11.86 -20.26 0.17
N ALA A 226 11.77 -19.08 0.80
CA ALA A 226 12.85 -18.48 1.57
C ALA A 226 13.31 -19.37 2.72
N ILE A 227 12.40 -19.90 3.54
CA ILE A 227 12.74 -20.81 4.65
C ILE A 227 13.38 -22.10 4.12
N THR A 228 12.86 -22.66 3.03
CA THR A 228 13.40 -23.88 2.41
C THR A 228 14.82 -23.65 1.90
N GLU A 229 15.06 -22.55 1.20
CA GLU A 229 16.39 -22.20 0.69
C GLU A 229 17.39 -21.98 1.83
N LEU A 230 17.00 -21.26 2.87
CA LEU A 230 17.84 -21.02 4.04
C LEU A 230 18.21 -22.35 4.74
N GLN A 231 17.24 -23.24 4.94
CA GLN A 231 17.45 -24.56 5.56
C GLN A 231 18.29 -25.51 4.70
N ALA A 232 18.23 -25.38 3.38
CA ALA A 232 19.06 -26.15 2.45
C ALA A 232 20.54 -25.75 2.51
N LYS A 233 20.83 -24.47 2.82
CA LYS A 233 22.20 -23.97 3.02
C LYS A 233 22.78 -24.43 4.34
N GLN A 234 22.03 -24.28 5.44
CA GLN A 234 22.45 -24.68 6.78
C GLN A 234 21.22 -24.85 7.71
N PRO A 235 21.26 -25.78 8.68
CA PRO A 235 20.24 -25.83 9.74
C PRO A 235 20.12 -24.50 10.49
N LEU A 236 18.90 -23.98 10.58
CA LEU A 236 18.62 -22.74 11.27
C LEU A 236 18.69 -22.90 12.78
N LYS A 237 19.43 -22.00 13.43
CA LYS A 237 19.50 -21.86 14.89
C LYS A 237 18.63 -20.72 15.41
N GLY A 238 18.24 -19.79 14.54
CA GLY A 238 17.33 -18.70 14.85
C GLY A 238 16.64 -18.19 13.59
N LEU A 239 15.42 -17.66 13.74
CA LEU A 239 14.71 -16.92 12.70
C LEU A 239 14.53 -15.48 13.19
N LEU A 240 15.12 -14.54 12.46
CA LEU A 240 14.89 -13.12 12.63
C LEU A 240 13.91 -12.66 11.56
N LEU A 241 12.68 -12.35 11.97
CA LEU A 241 11.62 -11.90 11.08
C LEU A 241 11.50 -10.38 11.12
N ASP A 242 11.90 -9.71 10.05
CA ASP A 242 11.83 -8.25 9.95
C ASP A 242 10.48 -7.81 9.35
N MET A 243 9.68 -7.16 10.18
CA MET A 243 8.36 -6.61 9.88
C MET A 243 8.35 -5.07 9.95
N ARG A 244 9.53 -4.43 10.06
CA ARG A 244 9.64 -2.97 10.15
C ARG A 244 9.14 -2.33 8.87
N SER A 245 8.37 -1.25 9.02
CA SER A 245 7.77 -0.52 7.90
C SER A 245 6.87 -1.35 6.98
N ASN A 246 6.41 -2.53 7.43
CA ASN A 246 5.40 -3.31 6.73
C ASN A 246 3.98 -2.85 7.13
N PRO A 247 3.22 -2.21 6.22
CA PRO A 247 1.90 -1.65 6.51
C PRO A 247 0.79 -2.71 6.65
N GLY A 248 1.14 -3.99 6.52
CA GLY A 248 0.24 -5.14 6.59
C GLY A 248 -0.15 -5.65 5.22
N GLY A 249 -1.42 -6.01 5.06
CA GLY A 249 -1.97 -6.53 3.81
C GLY A 249 -3.01 -7.61 4.03
N LEU A 250 -3.03 -8.62 3.17
CA LEU A 250 -4.05 -9.66 3.18
C LEU A 250 -3.94 -10.58 4.41
N LEU A 251 -5.09 -10.87 5.03
CA LEU A 251 -5.15 -11.73 6.22
C LEU A 251 -4.81 -13.19 5.91
N GLN A 252 -5.21 -13.72 4.75
CA GLN A 252 -4.98 -15.12 4.38
C GLN A 252 -3.50 -15.54 4.34
N PRO A 253 -2.59 -14.85 3.61
CA PRO A 253 -1.16 -15.18 3.66
C PRO A 253 -0.58 -15.02 5.07
N THR A 254 -1.08 -14.05 5.85
CA THR A 254 -0.70 -13.87 7.26
C THR A 254 -1.00 -15.11 8.10
N ILE A 255 -2.22 -15.66 7.99
CA ILE A 255 -2.63 -16.89 8.67
C ILE A 255 -1.78 -18.07 8.21
N LYS A 256 -1.52 -18.20 6.90
CA LYS A 256 -0.67 -19.29 6.37
C LYS A 256 0.74 -19.26 6.94
N ILE A 257 1.37 -18.08 7.02
CA ILE A 257 2.70 -17.91 7.62
C ILE A 257 2.65 -18.19 9.12
N ALA A 258 1.67 -17.64 9.83
CA ALA A 258 1.45 -17.88 11.25
C ALA A 258 1.30 -19.38 11.56
N SER A 259 0.50 -20.10 10.77
CA SER A 259 0.31 -21.56 10.90
C SER A 259 1.58 -22.38 10.71
N LYS A 260 2.61 -21.86 10.04
CA LYS A 260 3.91 -22.56 9.93
C LYS A 260 4.72 -22.45 11.22
N LEU A 261 4.64 -21.29 11.87
CA LEU A 261 5.51 -20.91 12.98
C LEU A 261 4.86 -21.16 14.35
N ILE A 262 3.53 -21.10 14.44
CA ILE A 262 2.77 -21.21 15.69
C ILE A 262 2.37 -22.67 15.95
N PRO A 263 2.51 -23.19 17.18
CA PRO A 263 2.08 -24.53 17.53
C PRO A 263 0.62 -24.83 17.13
N LYS A 264 0.38 -26.05 16.66
CA LYS A 264 -0.95 -26.52 16.25
C LYS A 264 -2.02 -26.24 17.31
N ASN A 265 -3.20 -25.81 16.86
CA ASN A 265 -4.38 -25.47 17.67
C ASN A 265 -4.27 -24.21 18.56
N LYS A 266 -3.12 -23.51 18.59
CA LYS A 266 -3.03 -22.20 19.24
C LYS A 266 -3.74 -21.13 18.40
N VAL A 267 -4.28 -20.12 19.07
CA VAL A 267 -5.03 -19.02 18.42
C VAL A 267 -4.05 -18.09 17.70
N ILE A 268 -4.40 -17.67 16.50
CA ILE A 268 -3.66 -16.64 15.74
C ILE A 268 -4.30 -15.28 15.99
N LEU A 269 -5.62 -15.18 15.79
CA LEU A 269 -6.41 -13.97 16.04
C LEU A 269 -7.89 -14.33 16.18
N ASN A 270 -8.65 -13.39 16.74
CA ASN A 270 -10.11 -13.44 16.76
C ASN A 270 -10.67 -12.22 16.01
N VAL A 271 -11.55 -12.43 15.02
CA VAL A 271 -12.25 -11.37 14.30
C VAL A 271 -13.65 -11.24 14.86
N VAL A 272 -14.00 -10.05 15.36
CA VAL A 272 -15.29 -9.75 15.99
C VAL A 272 -16.02 -8.71 15.15
N TYR A 273 -17.16 -9.10 14.57
CA TYR A 273 -17.97 -8.22 13.73
C TYR A 273 -18.86 -7.29 14.56
N LYS A 274 -19.38 -6.25 13.91
CA LYS A 274 -20.31 -5.27 14.50
C LYS A 274 -21.40 -5.94 15.36
N ASN A 275 -21.64 -5.36 16.54
CA ASN A 275 -22.60 -5.84 17.55
C ASN A 275 -22.35 -7.28 18.02
N GLU A 276 -21.12 -7.77 17.88
CA GLU A 276 -20.72 -9.14 18.22
C GLU A 276 -21.58 -10.22 17.56
N ARG A 277 -22.24 -9.87 16.44
CA ARG A 277 -23.12 -10.78 15.69
C ARG A 277 -22.42 -12.06 15.25
N GLN A 278 -21.09 -12.00 15.15
CA GLN A 278 -20.22 -13.09 14.76
C GLN A 278 -18.82 -12.85 15.32
N THR A 279 -18.23 -13.91 15.87
CA THR A 279 -16.80 -13.98 16.20
C THR A 279 -16.19 -15.17 15.50
N ILE A 280 -15.11 -14.95 14.75
CA ILE A 280 -14.35 -15.99 14.05
C ILE A 280 -12.99 -16.11 14.73
N SER A 281 -12.68 -17.29 15.26
CA SER A 281 -11.37 -17.59 15.84
C SER A 281 -10.53 -18.36 14.81
N TYR A 282 -9.40 -17.78 14.42
CA TYR A 282 -8.43 -18.43 13.53
C TYR A 282 -7.36 -19.10 14.38
N LYS A 283 -7.09 -20.38 14.13
CA LYS A 283 -6.11 -21.19 14.87
C LYS A 283 -5.09 -21.76 13.91
N SER A 284 -3.88 -21.99 14.42
CA SER A 284 -2.80 -22.63 13.67
C SER A 284 -3.16 -24.08 13.31
N ASP A 285 -3.01 -24.41 12.03
CA ASP A 285 -3.13 -25.77 11.48
C ASP A 285 -1.76 -26.41 11.22
N GLN A 286 -0.71 -25.98 11.95
CA GLN A 286 0.68 -26.40 11.79
C GLN A 286 0.83 -27.91 11.52
N LYS A 287 1.49 -28.22 10.40
CA LYS A 287 1.76 -29.60 9.95
C LYS A 287 3.07 -30.17 10.49
N LYS A 288 4.11 -29.34 10.55
CA LYS A 288 5.44 -29.70 11.05
C LYS A 288 5.79 -28.74 12.19
N GLU A 289 6.18 -29.31 13.32
CA GLU A 289 6.56 -28.53 14.50
C GLU A 289 7.75 -27.61 14.16
N TRP A 290 7.59 -26.32 14.47
CA TRP A 290 8.65 -25.33 14.41
C TRP A 290 9.38 -25.28 15.75
N LYS A 291 10.70 -25.53 15.73
CA LYS A 291 11.54 -25.60 16.94
C LYS A 291 12.58 -24.49 17.04
N VAL A 292 12.70 -23.66 16.00
CA VAL A 292 13.75 -22.64 15.91
C VAL A 292 13.28 -21.38 16.65
N PRO A 293 14.08 -20.79 17.54
CA PRO A 293 13.76 -19.52 18.19
C PRO A 293 13.41 -18.42 17.18
N ILE A 294 12.41 -17.60 17.51
CA ILE A 294 11.93 -16.51 16.65
C ILE A 294 12.10 -15.17 17.36
N VAL A 295 12.74 -14.22 16.68
CA VAL A 295 12.71 -12.80 17.04
C VAL A 295 12.03 -12.02 15.92
N VAL A 296 11.13 -11.11 16.28
CA VAL A 296 10.43 -10.24 15.33
C VAL A 296 10.91 -8.80 15.50
N LEU A 297 11.37 -8.16 14.43
CA LEU A 297 11.69 -6.74 14.40
C LEU A 297 10.48 -5.94 13.96
N VAL A 298 10.13 -4.90 14.72
CA VAL A 298 8.97 -4.03 14.43
C VAL A 298 9.27 -2.55 14.68
N ASN A 299 8.50 -1.68 14.04
CA ASN A 299 8.54 -0.23 14.30
C ASN A 299 7.15 0.40 14.24
N GLY A 300 7.07 1.72 14.42
CA GLY A 300 5.81 2.49 14.37
C GLY A 300 5.05 2.44 13.03
N GLN A 301 5.66 1.91 11.97
CA GLN A 301 5.05 1.72 10.65
C GLN A 301 4.61 0.26 10.40
N SER A 302 4.95 -0.68 11.29
CA SER A 302 4.41 -2.03 11.28
C SER A 302 2.92 -1.98 11.63
N ALA A 303 2.04 -2.38 10.70
CA ALA A 303 0.59 -2.21 10.88
C ALA A 303 -0.23 -3.43 10.44
N SER A 304 -1.46 -3.55 10.96
CA SER A 304 -2.49 -4.48 10.49
C SER A 304 -2.03 -5.94 10.47
N ALA A 305 -1.97 -6.61 9.32
CA ALA A 305 -1.47 -7.98 9.20
C ALA A 305 -0.09 -8.20 9.84
N SER A 306 0.81 -7.20 9.80
CA SER A 306 2.10 -7.26 10.49
C SER A 306 1.93 -7.36 12.00
N GLU A 307 0.97 -6.62 12.55
CA GLU A 307 0.62 -6.64 13.96
C GLU A 307 -0.10 -7.94 14.36
N VAL A 308 -0.94 -8.48 13.47
CA VAL A 308 -1.56 -9.79 13.65
C VAL A 308 -0.48 -10.86 13.78
N LEU A 309 0.46 -10.94 12.84
CA LEU A 309 1.54 -11.93 12.88
C LEU A 309 2.44 -11.70 14.11
N THR A 310 2.80 -10.46 14.41
CA THR A 310 3.63 -10.12 15.58
C THR A 310 2.95 -10.56 16.88
N ALA A 311 1.67 -10.19 17.09
CA ALA A 311 0.93 -10.55 18.29
C ALA A 311 0.73 -12.07 18.40
N ALA A 312 0.44 -12.73 17.28
CA ALA A 312 0.26 -14.18 17.24
C ALA A 312 1.56 -14.93 17.59
N LEU A 313 2.69 -14.52 17.00
CA LEU A 313 4.00 -15.10 17.31
C LEU A 313 4.41 -14.83 18.77
N LYS A 314 4.20 -13.61 19.26
CA LYS A 314 4.50 -13.23 20.64
C LYS A 314 3.69 -14.06 21.65
N GLU A 315 2.36 -14.06 21.51
CA GLU A 315 1.47 -14.64 22.53
C GLU A 315 1.28 -16.15 22.38
N SER A 316 1.40 -16.70 21.17
CA SER A 316 1.12 -18.13 20.91
C SER A 316 2.33 -18.97 20.53
N ALA A 317 3.43 -18.37 20.06
CA ALA A 317 4.69 -19.08 19.79
C ALA A 317 5.84 -18.71 20.74
N GLY A 318 5.65 -17.71 21.62
CA GLY A 318 6.71 -17.25 22.53
C GLY A 318 7.85 -16.52 21.83
N ALA A 319 7.60 -15.95 20.63
CA ALA A 319 8.59 -15.14 19.94
C ALA A 319 8.87 -13.84 20.71
N THR A 320 10.13 -13.39 20.65
CA THR A 320 10.51 -12.11 21.26
C THR A 320 10.35 -10.98 20.26
N VAL A 321 9.76 -9.86 20.67
CA VAL A 321 9.57 -8.68 19.82
C VAL A 321 10.58 -7.59 20.18
N VAL A 322 11.31 -7.08 19.19
CA VAL A 322 12.35 -6.05 19.35
C VAL A 322 12.04 -4.85 18.46
N GLY A 323 12.28 -3.64 18.98
CA GLY A 323 12.18 -2.40 18.19
C GLY A 323 11.27 -1.37 18.85
N GLU A 324 10.37 -0.78 18.09
CA GLU A 324 9.43 0.24 18.59
C GLU A 324 7.99 -0.27 18.58
N LYS A 325 7.13 0.37 19.36
CA LYS A 325 5.70 0.06 19.38
C LYS A 325 5.10 0.16 17.97
N THR A 326 4.25 -0.79 17.60
CA THR A 326 3.61 -0.83 16.28
C THR A 326 2.49 0.20 16.11
N TYR A 327 1.98 0.35 14.90
CA TYR A 327 1.04 1.41 14.50
C TYR A 327 -0.30 1.43 15.27
N GLY A 328 -0.88 0.25 15.55
CA GLY A 328 -2.17 0.11 16.23
C GLY A 328 -3.38 0.06 15.30
N LYS A 329 -3.31 -0.66 14.18
CA LYS A 329 -4.48 -0.87 13.30
C LYS A 329 -5.20 -2.17 13.68
N GLY A 330 -6.10 -2.06 14.67
CA GLY A 330 -6.88 -3.17 15.24
C GLY A 330 -8.20 -3.48 14.52
N VAL A 331 -8.35 -3.07 13.26
CA VAL A 331 -9.61 -3.20 12.49
C VAL A 331 -9.42 -4.01 11.21
N VAL A 332 -10.49 -4.64 10.73
CA VAL A 332 -10.55 -5.44 9.50
C VAL A 332 -11.42 -4.71 8.50
N GLN A 333 -10.90 -4.58 7.28
CA GLN A 333 -11.58 -3.95 6.17
C GLN A 333 -12.07 -5.00 5.18
N ALA A 334 -13.30 -4.86 4.72
CA ALA A 334 -13.83 -5.59 3.59
C ALA A 334 -13.60 -4.78 2.31
N PHE A 335 -13.09 -5.43 1.27
CA PHE A 335 -12.89 -4.84 -0.05
C PHE A 335 -14.01 -5.28 -0.98
N ASN A 336 -14.90 -4.34 -1.33
CA ASN A 336 -15.98 -4.56 -2.27
C ASN A 336 -15.63 -3.86 -3.58
N GLN A 337 -15.15 -4.61 -4.57
CA GLN A 337 -14.91 -4.10 -5.91
C GLN A 337 -16.18 -4.16 -6.76
N PHE A 338 -16.52 -3.04 -7.38
CA PHE A 338 -17.64 -2.91 -8.30
C PHE A 338 -17.22 -3.24 -9.73
N LYS A 339 -18.20 -3.49 -10.62
CA LYS A 339 -17.95 -3.86 -12.01
C LYS A 339 -17.20 -2.81 -12.82
N ASP A 340 -17.28 -1.54 -12.41
CA ASP A 340 -16.58 -0.42 -13.04
C ASP A 340 -15.14 -0.23 -12.53
N GLY A 341 -14.66 -1.15 -11.68
CA GLY A 341 -13.32 -1.11 -11.08
C GLY A 341 -13.23 -0.30 -9.80
N SER A 342 -14.28 0.45 -9.43
CA SER A 342 -14.28 1.18 -8.16
C SER A 342 -14.28 0.22 -6.96
N VAL A 343 -13.77 0.68 -5.82
CA VAL A 343 -13.63 -0.12 -4.60
C VAL A 343 -14.18 0.64 -3.40
N LEU A 344 -15.07 -0.01 -2.66
CA LEU A 344 -15.40 0.37 -1.28
C LEU A 344 -14.58 -0.48 -0.32
N SER A 345 -13.66 0.15 0.40
CA SER A 345 -12.93 -0.45 1.51
C SER A 345 -13.57 0.02 2.80
N LEU A 346 -14.30 -0.86 3.48
CA LEU A 346 -15.10 -0.52 4.67
C LEU A 346 -14.61 -1.28 5.91
N THR A 347 -14.48 -0.59 7.03
CA THR A 347 -14.22 -1.24 8.32
C THR A 347 -15.48 -1.96 8.81
N GLU A 348 -15.44 -3.30 8.86
CA GLU A 348 -16.61 -4.14 9.21
C GLU A 348 -16.43 -4.93 10.51
N ALA A 349 -15.18 -5.09 10.97
CA ALA A 349 -14.86 -5.84 12.16
C ALA A 349 -13.63 -5.28 12.88
N GLN A 350 -13.49 -5.67 14.14
CA GLN A 350 -12.26 -5.54 14.90
C GLN A 350 -11.55 -6.89 14.96
N TRP A 351 -10.24 -6.89 15.14
CA TRP A 351 -9.51 -8.11 15.46
C TRP A 351 -8.85 -8.00 16.84
N LYS A 352 -8.82 -9.12 17.56
CA LYS A 352 -8.22 -9.26 18.89
C LYS A 352 -7.06 -10.25 18.83
N THR A 353 -6.03 -10.00 19.64
CA THR A 353 -4.87 -10.89 19.80
C THR A 353 -5.30 -12.26 20.36
N PRO A 354 -4.41 -13.29 20.36
CA PRO A 354 -4.71 -14.57 21.01
C PRO A 354 -5.23 -14.45 22.46
N GLY A 355 -4.68 -13.52 23.24
CA GLY A 355 -5.10 -13.19 24.60
C GLY A 355 -6.37 -12.33 24.70
N GLY A 356 -6.96 -11.94 23.57
CA GLY A 356 -8.23 -11.20 23.52
C GLY A 356 -8.09 -9.68 23.57
N THR A 357 -6.88 -9.12 23.47
CA THR A 357 -6.66 -7.67 23.49
C THR A 357 -7.03 -7.05 22.14
N TRP A 358 -7.78 -5.95 22.15
CA TRP A 358 -8.01 -5.13 20.95
C TRP A 358 -6.94 -4.04 20.86
N ILE A 359 -6.08 -4.10 19.84
CA ILE A 359 -4.89 -3.23 19.75
C ILE A 359 -5.12 -1.91 19.01
N ASN A 360 -6.37 -1.56 18.69
CA ASN A 360 -6.64 -0.37 17.89
C ASN A 360 -6.21 0.91 18.61
N LYS A 361 -5.47 1.77 17.90
CA LYS A 361 -4.80 2.98 18.41
C LYS A 361 -3.78 2.74 19.52
N THR A 362 -3.49 1.48 19.88
CA THR A 362 -2.52 1.15 20.92
C THR A 362 -1.31 0.43 20.33
N GLY A 363 -1.49 -0.54 19.43
CA GLY A 363 -0.39 -1.31 18.86
C GLY A 363 0.14 -2.41 19.78
N VAL A 364 1.04 -3.23 19.24
CA VAL A 364 1.80 -4.27 19.94
C VAL A 364 3.07 -3.63 20.51
N SER A 365 3.32 -3.85 21.80
CA SER A 365 4.52 -3.35 22.47
C SER A 365 5.67 -4.35 22.33
N PRO A 366 6.91 -3.89 22.04
CA PRO A 366 8.07 -4.76 22.00
C PRO A 366 8.45 -5.25 23.40
N ASP A 367 9.09 -6.41 23.47
CA ASP A 367 9.72 -6.91 24.70
C ASP A 367 11.04 -6.17 24.98
N PHE A 368 11.78 -5.84 23.91
CA PHE A 368 12.94 -4.95 23.97
C PHE A 368 12.68 -3.68 23.16
N ALA A 369 12.39 -2.59 23.86
CA ALA A 369 12.23 -1.28 23.24
C ALA A 369 13.61 -0.73 22.81
N VAL A 370 13.82 -0.62 21.50
CA VAL A 370 15.05 -0.09 20.90
C VAL A 370 14.68 0.80 19.73
N ALA A 371 15.07 2.07 19.79
CA ALA A 371 14.93 2.99 18.66
C ALA A 371 16.11 2.86 17.71
N LEU A 372 15.87 3.12 16.42
CA LEU A 372 16.94 3.32 15.44
C LEU A 372 17.71 4.62 15.73
N PRO A 373 18.94 4.77 15.22
CA PRO A 373 19.70 6.01 15.32
C PRO A 373 18.89 7.24 14.86
N GLU A 374 19.04 8.39 15.53
CA GLU A 374 18.19 9.57 15.26
C GLU A 374 18.22 10.06 13.80
N TYR A 375 19.32 9.85 13.07
CA TYR A 375 19.41 10.23 11.66
C TYR A 375 18.44 9.48 10.75
N THR A 376 17.90 8.32 11.17
CA THR A 376 16.89 7.59 10.40
C THR A 376 15.53 8.27 10.41
N LYS A 377 15.32 9.23 11.32
CA LYS A 377 14.10 10.07 11.40
C LYS A 377 14.20 11.31 10.52
N LEU A 378 15.36 11.58 9.92
CA LEU A 378 15.53 12.70 9.01
C LEU A 378 14.60 12.54 7.81
N ARG A 379 13.85 13.60 7.51
CA ARG A 379 13.02 13.62 6.33
C ARG A 379 13.89 13.59 5.07
N PRO A 380 13.52 12.82 4.03
CA PRO A 380 14.13 12.98 2.72
C PRO A 380 13.95 14.43 2.24
N LEU A 381 14.99 14.96 1.62
CA LEU A 381 14.92 16.24 0.92
C LEU A 381 14.16 16.02 -0.39
N ALA A 382 13.23 16.93 -0.72
CA ALA A 382 12.36 16.78 -1.88
C ALA A 382 13.17 16.84 -3.18
N ILE A 383 12.69 16.13 -4.21
CA ILE A 383 13.27 16.17 -5.56
C ILE A 383 13.09 17.59 -6.13
N GLY A 384 14.09 18.09 -6.84
CA GLY A 384 14.15 19.47 -7.35
C GLY A 384 14.56 20.51 -6.30
N THR A 385 14.94 20.09 -5.09
CA THR A 385 15.42 21.02 -4.07
C THR A 385 16.81 21.52 -4.45
N HIS A 386 16.94 22.84 -4.57
CA HIS A 386 18.22 23.51 -4.78
C HIS A 386 18.55 24.40 -3.57
N MET A 387 19.70 24.17 -2.94
CA MET A 387 20.17 25.01 -1.84
C MET A 387 21.59 25.48 -2.12
N LYS A 388 21.86 26.74 -1.80
CA LYS A 388 23.16 27.38 -2.01
C LYS A 388 23.41 28.38 -0.88
N ILE A 389 24.58 29.02 -0.88
CA ILE A 389 24.89 30.06 0.10
C ILE A 389 23.76 31.12 0.11
N GLY A 390 23.21 31.37 1.30
CA GLY A 390 22.07 32.26 1.52
C GLY A 390 20.71 31.57 1.63
N SER A 391 20.59 30.29 1.25
CA SER A 391 19.39 29.48 1.54
C SER A 391 19.23 29.31 3.06
N TYR A 392 17.98 29.20 3.53
CA TYR A 392 17.67 28.97 4.94
C TYR A 392 16.41 28.12 5.11
N GLY A 393 16.23 27.52 6.29
CA GLY A 393 15.03 26.75 6.65
C GLY A 393 15.31 25.29 6.97
N GLU A 394 14.24 24.50 7.06
CA GLU A 394 14.29 23.13 7.58
C GLU A 394 15.03 22.15 6.65
N ASP A 395 15.00 22.37 5.33
CA ASP A 395 15.78 21.57 4.37
C ASP A 395 17.28 21.78 4.58
N VAL A 396 17.70 23.01 4.88
CA VAL A 396 19.10 23.31 5.18
C VAL A 396 19.53 22.62 6.47
N LYS A 397 18.70 22.71 7.51
CA LYS A 397 18.95 22.01 8.78
C LYS A 397 19.07 20.50 8.59
N THR A 398 18.15 19.92 7.81
CA THR A 398 18.17 18.49 7.46
C THR A 398 19.47 18.12 6.74
N LEU A 399 19.89 18.89 5.73
CA LEU A 399 21.16 18.69 5.03
C LEU A 399 22.36 18.77 5.99
N GLN A 400 22.40 19.77 6.85
CA GLN A 400 23.48 19.94 7.83
C GLN A 400 23.54 18.75 8.80
N MET A 401 22.40 18.21 9.24
CA MET A 401 22.35 17.00 10.06
C MET A 401 22.87 15.77 9.31
N MET A 402 22.46 15.58 8.05
CA MET A 402 22.95 14.48 7.21
C MET A 402 24.48 14.55 7.03
N LEU A 403 25.02 15.73 6.72
CA LEU A 403 26.46 15.95 6.57
C LEU A 403 27.22 15.68 7.88
N LYS A 404 26.70 16.19 9.00
CA LYS A 404 27.28 15.98 10.33
C LYS A 404 27.36 14.49 10.69
N GLU A 405 26.28 13.75 10.45
CA GLU A 405 26.20 12.31 10.72
C GLU A 405 27.19 11.50 9.88
N LEU A 406 27.43 11.94 8.65
CA LEU A 406 28.43 11.34 7.76
C LEU A 406 29.86 11.83 8.01
N GLY A 407 30.10 12.62 9.07
CA GLY A 407 31.42 13.08 9.48
C GLY A 407 31.90 14.38 8.80
N TYR A 408 31.05 15.06 8.04
CA TYR A 408 31.38 16.31 7.35
C TYR A 408 31.02 17.52 8.21
N SER A 409 31.84 17.79 9.23
CA SER A 409 31.72 18.94 10.14
C SER A 409 32.93 19.88 10.06
N PRO A 410 32.81 21.16 10.50
CA PRO A 410 31.58 21.84 10.94
C PRO A 410 30.64 22.18 9.77
N THR A 411 29.34 22.30 10.04
CA THR A 411 28.30 22.54 9.02
C THR A 411 27.72 23.95 9.05
N GLY A 412 28.23 24.86 9.88
CA GLY A 412 27.78 26.26 9.94
C GLY A 412 26.68 26.54 10.98
N GLN A 413 26.05 27.70 10.83
CA GLN A 413 24.89 28.09 11.62
C GLN A 413 23.69 27.22 11.26
N GLU A 414 23.02 26.67 12.29
CA GLU A 414 21.86 25.79 12.10
C GLU A 414 20.77 26.45 11.25
N GLY A 415 20.32 25.73 10.22
CA GLY A 415 19.25 26.18 9.33
C GLY A 415 19.65 27.29 8.36
N MET A 416 20.91 27.72 8.34
CA MET A 416 21.43 28.71 7.38
C MET A 416 22.54 28.09 6.53
N PHE A 417 22.37 28.13 5.21
CA PHE A 417 23.35 27.60 4.28
C PHE A 417 24.43 28.65 4.12
N ASP A 418 25.44 28.58 4.97
CA ASP A 418 26.56 29.52 5.00
C ASP A 418 27.80 28.95 4.29
N LYS A 419 28.93 29.66 4.41
CA LYS A 419 30.21 29.22 3.82
C LYS A 419 30.71 27.90 4.42
N GLN A 420 30.39 27.60 5.68
CA GLN A 420 30.77 26.32 6.31
C GLN A 420 29.89 25.18 5.80
N THR A 421 28.58 25.38 5.67
CA THR A 421 27.68 24.40 5.03
C THR A 421 28.15 24.09 3.61
N SER A 422 28.43 25.13 2.81
CA SER A 422 28.94 24.98 1.45
C SER A 422 30.25 24.21 1.40
N ALA A 423 31.21 24.54 2.28
CA ALA A 423 32.49 23.84 2.35
C ALA A 423 32.36 22.38 2.78
N ALA A 424 31.50 22.06 3.75
CA ALA A 424 31.21 20.69 4.16
C ALA A 424 30.59 19.89 3.00
N LEU A 425 29.64 20.49 2.26
CA LEU A 425 29.03 19.88 1.10
C LEU A 425 30.03 19.65 -0.04
N THR A 426 30.90 20.62 -0.33
CA THR A 426 31.98 20.48 -1.32
C THR A 426 32.92 19.31 -0.96
N LYS A 427 33.26 19.14 0.34
CA LYS A 427 34.08 18.01 0.79
C LYS A 427 33.37 16.68 0.54
N PHE A 428 32.09 16.60 0.88
CA PHE A 428 31.25 15.43 0.60
C PHE A 428 31.21 15.12 -0.90
N GLN A 429 30.87 16.11 -1.74
CA GLN A 429 30.82 15.95 -3.19
C GLN A 429 32.14 15.45 -3.78
N LYS A 430 33.28 16.00 -3.33
CA LYS A 430 34.62 15.53 -3.75
C LYS A 430 34.89 14.09 -3.34
N ALA A 431 34.57 13.72 -2.10
CA ALA A 431 34.76 12.36 -1.61
C ALA A 431 33.92 11.34 -2.41
N GLU A 432 32.72 11.76 -2.81
CA GLU A 432 31.77 10.94 -3.56
C GLU A 432 31.93 11.02 -5.09
N LYS A 433 32.97 11.71 -5.59
CA LYS A 433 33.24 11.92 -7.02
C LYS A 433 32.07 12.59 -7.77
N LEU A 434 31.33 13.44 -7.07
CA LEU A 434 30.32 14.34 -7.65
C LEU A 434 30.98 15.65 -8.08
N GLU A 435 30.27 16.43 -8.91
CA GLU A 435 30.69 17.80 -9.20
C GLU A 435 30.67 18.63 -7.91
N ALA A 436 31.82 19.19 -7.56
CA ALA A 436 32.07 19.83 -6.27
C ALA A 436 31.60 21.30 -6.26
N THR A 437 30.32 21.52 -6.53
CA THR A 437 29.70 22.85 -6.67
C THR A 437 29.56 23.61 -5.35
N GLY A 438 29.55 22.90 -4.21
CA GLY A 438 29.24 23.50 -2.91
C GLY A 438 27.78 23.96 -2.77
N SER A 439 26.92 23.57 -3.71
CA SER A 439 25.46 23.72 -3.67
C SER A 439 24.79 22.36 -3.67
N PHE A 440 23.62 22.27 -3.05
CA PHE A 440 22.82 21.05 -3.01
C PHE A 440 21.96 20.92 -4.27
N ASN A 441 21.89 19.70 -4.79
CA ASN A 441 21.01 19.24 -5.87
C ASN A 441 20.61 17.78 -5.65
N ASP A 442 19.73 17.26 -6.51
CA ASP A 442 19.19 15.89 -6.41
C ASP A 442 20.28 14.82 -6.36
N LYS A 443 21.31 14.93 -7.21
CA LYS A 443 22.48 14.01 -7.20
C LYS A 443 23.14 13.93 -5.82
N THR A 444 23.37 15.08 -5.22
CA THR A 444 23.95 15.17 -3.87
C THR A 444 23.00 14.57 -2.84
N GLY A 445 21.70 14.86 -2.94
CA GLY A 445 20.66 14.29 -2.08
C GLY A 445 20.60 12.76 -2.13
N TYR A 446 20.59 12.17 -3.33
CA TYR A 446 20.60 10.72 -3.51
C TYR A 446 21.84 10.08 -2.89
N LYS A 447 23.01 10.70 -3.08
CA LYS A 447 24.24 10.15 -2.54
C LYS A 447 24.32 10.23 -1.02
N LEU A 448 23.80 11.30 -0.42
CA LEU A 448 23.68 11.42 1.05
C LEU A 448 22.80 10.30 1.60
N LEU A 449 21.63 10.05 1.00
CA LEU A 449 20.73 8.98 1.41
C LEU A 449 21.35 7.60 1.25
N GLU A 450 22.08 7.35 0.16
CA GLU A 450 22.84 6.11 -0.05
C GLU A 450 23.85 5.87 1.09
N ARG A 451 24.67 6.88 1.43
CA ARG A 451 25.66 6.76 2.51
C ARG A 451 25.03 6.58 3.89
N LEU A 452 23.90 7.24 4.16
CA LEU A 452 23.15 7.03 5.40
C LEU A 452 22.56 5.61 5.49
N ARG A 453 22.08 5.04 4.37
CA ARG A 453 21.61 3.64 4.33
C ARG A 453 22.74 2.65 4.58
N GLU A 454 23.90 2.86 3.96
CA GLU A 454 25.08 2.02 4.21
C GLU A 454 25.53 2.10 5.67
N LYS A 455 25.48 3.29 6.27
CA LYS A 455 25.77 3.49 7.69
C LYS A 455 24.76 2.77 8.57
N LEU A 456 23.47 2.88 8.27
CA LEU A 456 22.41 2.15 8.97
C LEU A 456 22.63 0.64 8.90
N GLY A 457 23.03 0.08 7.75
CA GLY A 457 23.33 -1.35 7.63
C GLY A 457 24.41 -1.85 8.60
N ARG A 458 25.26 -0.97 9.13
CA ARG A 458 26.29 -1.28 10.14
C ARG A 458 25.86 -0.95 11.57
N GLU A 459 24.94 -0.01 11.74
CA GLU A 459 24.58 0.59 13.03
C GLU A 459 23.10 0.37 13.40
N ASP A 460 22.41 -0.54 12.71
CA ASP A 460 21.02 -0.89 12.96
C ASP A 460 20.88 -1.50 14.36
N SER A 461 20.58 -0.64 15.34
CA SER A 461 20.45 -0.97 16.75
C SER A 461 19.39 -2.05 17.01
N GLN A 462 18.32 -2.07 16.21
CA GLN A 462 17.23 -3.05 16.34
C GLN A 462 17.67 -4.42 15.82
N LEU A 463 18.32 -4.46 14.66
CA LEU A 463 18.92 -5.67 14.10
C LEU A 463 19.97 -6.24 15.05
N ILE A 464 20.90 -5.40 15.52
CA ILE A 464 21.94 -5.78 16.48
C ILE A 464 21.30 -6.39 17.74
N LYS A 465 20.27 -5.74 18.30
CA LYS A 465 19.58 -6.28 19.47
C LYS A 465 18.86 -7.59 19.18
N GLY A 466 18.21 -7.71 18.03
CA GLY A 466 17.53 -8.95 17.63
C GLY A 466 18.49 -10.14 17.50
N LEU A 467 19.68 -9.90 16.93
CA LEU A 467 20.74 -10.89 16.85
C LEU A 467 21.31 -11.26 18.22
N GLU A 468 21.50 -10.28 19.12
CA GLU A 468 21.92 -10.51 20.51
C GLU A 468 20.92 -11.42 21.25
N VAL A 469 19.62 -11.14 21.12
CA VAL A 469 18.54 -11.93 21.74
C VAL A 469 18.54 -13.37 21.23
N LEU A 470 18.67 -13.57 19.91
CA LEU A 470 18.75 -14.91 19.33
C LEU A 470 19.98 -15.68 19.84
N LYS A 471 21.15 -15.04 19.90
CA LYS A 471 22.39 -15.67 20.36
C LYS A 471 22.34 -16.06 21.84
N ASN A 472 21.68 -15.27 22.69
CA ASN A 472 21.58 -15.54 24.12
C ASN A 472 20.48 -16.56 24.48
N GLY A 473 19.49 -16.75 23.61
CA GLY A 473 18.41 -17.72 23.78
C GLY A 473 18.66 -19.08 23.10
N SER A 474 19.81 -19.25 22.43
CA SER A 474 20.21 -20.47 21.69
C SER A 474 20.86 -21.52 22.58
#